data_AF-A0A4U9W6Z4-F1
#
_entry.id   AF-A0A4U9W6Z4-F1
#
_cell.length_a   1.000
_cell.length_b   1.000
_cell.length_c   1.000
_cell.angle_alpha   90.00
_cell.angle_beta   90.00
_cell.angle_gamma   90.00
#
_symmetry.space_group_name_H-M   'P 1'
#
loop_
_entity.id
_entity.type
_entity.pdbx_description
1 polymer ?
#
loop_
_entity_poly.entity_id
_entity_poly.type
_entity_poly.pdbx_seq_one_letter_code
_entity_poly.pdbx_strand_id
1 'polypeptide(L)' 'MTLLSSVGGASGPLFGTFFIRAAQAANAKQSLDLAELKQVIQEGAEGVAMRGQGRAG' A
#
# COMPACT_ATOMS: atom_id res chain seq x y z
N MET A 1 11.48 -3.34 0.34
CA MET A 1 11.12 -3.48 1.77
C MET A 1 11.92 -2.51 2.65
N THR A 2 11.94 -1.22 2.32
CA THR A 2 12.75 -0.22 3.05
C THR A 2 11.97 0.42 4.19
N LEU A 3 10.75 0.89 3.92
CA LEU A 3 9.93 1.57 4.94
C LEU A 3 9.58 0.66 6.14
N LEU A 4 9.45 -0.65 5.89
CA LEU A 4 9.18 -1.63 6.95
C LEU A 4 10.33 -1.72 7.97
N SER A 5 11.57 -1.46 7.54
CA SER A 5 12.77 -1.58 8.37
C SER A 5 13.38 -0.24 8.80
N SER A 6 13.07 0.86 8.10
CA SER A 6 13.65 2.18 8.37
C SER A 6 12.69 3.17 9.04
N VAL A 7 11.38 2.89 9.08
CA VAL A 7 10.38 3.74 9.73
C VAL A 7 9.90 3.08 11.01
N GLY A 8 10.03 3.79 12.13
CA GLY A 8 9.61 3.31 13.46
C GLY A 8 8.12 3.55 13.76
N GLY A 9 7.63 2.93 14.83
CA GLY A 9 6.26 3.08 15.31
C GLY A 9 5.22 2.37 14.44
N ALA A 10 3.94 2.77 14.57
CA ALA A 10 2.84 2.15 13.85
C ALA A 10 2.90 2.42 12.33
N SER A 11 3.45 3.56 11.92
CA SER A 11 3.48 3.98 10.51
C SER A 11 4.36 3.09 9.63
N GLY A 12 5.47 2.55 10.15
CA GLY A 12 6.38 1.70 9.36
C GLY A 12 5.69 0.46 8.77
N PRO A 13 5.05 -0.39 9.59
CA PRO A 13 4.27 -1.51 9.10
C PRO A 13 3.09 -1.12 8.20
N LEU A 14 2.43 0.02 8.46
CA LEU A 14 1.30 0.48 7.66
C LEU A 14 1.75 0.92 6.26
N PHE A 15 2.71 1.83 6.15
CA PHE A 15 3.25 2.26 4.86
C PHE A 15 3.98 1.13 4.13
N GLY A 16 4.70 0.27 4.87
CA GLY A 16 5.30 -0.94 4.31
C GLY A 16 4.25 -1.83 3.64
N THR A 17 3.12 -2.07 4.32
CA THR A 17 2.01 -2.87 3.78
C THR A 17 1.38 -2.21 2.55
N PHE A 18 1.14 -0.89 2.59
CA PHE A 18 0.61 -0.13 1.46
C PHE A 18 1.43 -0.37 0.19
N PHE A 19 2.74 -0.13 0.25
CA PHE A 19 3.60 -0.24 -0.94
C PHE A 19 3.80 -1.68 -1.41
N ILE A 20 3.78 -2.67 -0.51
CA ILE A 20 3.85 -4.09 -0.90
C ILE A 20 2.60 -4.48 -1.71
N ARG A 21 1.41 -4.12 -1.24
CA ARG A 21 0.13 -4.41 -1.90
C ARG A 21 0.00 -3.64 -3.22
N ALA A 22 0.31 -2.35 -3.20
CA ALA A 22 0.33 -1.50 -4.39
C ALA A 22 1.27 -2.05 -5.48
N ALA A 23 2.48 -2.48 -5.11
CA ALA A 23 3.45 -3.04 -6.05
C ALA A 23 2.98 -4.36 -6.68
N GLN A 24 2.26 -5.21 -5.92
CA GLN A 24 1.65 -6.43 -6.45
C GLN A 24 0.56 -6.10 -7.49
N ALA A 25 -0.26 -5.09 -7.24
CA ALA A 25 -1.29 -4.65 -8.18
C ALA A 25 -0.71 -3.99 -9.45
N ALA A 26 0.42 -3.30 -9.33
CA ALA A 26 1.13 -2.66 -10.44
C ALA A 26 2.06 -3.61 -11.22
N ASN A 27 2.11 -4.91 -10.88
CA ASN A 27 3.17 -5.84 -11.26
C ASN A 27 3.68 -5.70 -12.71
N ALA A 28 5.00 -5.53 -12.85
CA ALA A 28 5.73 -5.41 -14.12
C ALA A 28 5.28 -4.28 -15.08
N LYS A 29 4.41 -3.37 -14.65
CA LYS A 29 3.98 -2.22 -15.45
C LYS A 29 5.01 -1.09 -15.37
N GLN A 30 5.29 -0.48 -16.52
CA GLN A 30 6.16 0.70 -16.61
C GLN A 30 5.38 2.02 -16.53
N SER A 31 4.07 1.98 -16.80
CA SER A 31 3.14 3.10 -16.66
C SER A 31 1.79 2.58 -16.18
N LEU A 32 1.00 3.46 -15.59
CA LEU A 32 -0.36 3.18 -15.15
C LEU A 32 -1.29 4.19 -15.79
N ASP A 33 -2.40 3.73 -16.35
CA ASP A 33 -3.53 4.60 -16.64
C ASP A 33 -4.29 4.98 -15.35
N LEU A 34 -5.34 5.79 -15.47
CA LEU A 34 -6.10 6.26 -14.32
C LEU A 34 -6.82 5.13 -13.56
N ALA A 35 -7.33 4.13 -14.27
CA ALA A 35 -8.05 3.01 -13.66
C ALA A 35 -7.07 2.11 -12.90
N GLU A 36 -5.89 1.87 -13.48
CA GLU A 36 -4.82 1.10 -12.87
C GLU A 36 -4.24 1.82 -11.65
N LEU A 37 -4.04 3.14 -11.73
CA LEU A 37 -3.61 3.95 -10.59
C LEU A 37 -4.63 3.88 -9.44
N LYS A 38 -5.92 4.00 -9.75
CA LYS A 38 -6.99 3.84 -8.77
C LYS A 38 -6.91 2.47 -8.10
N GLN A 39 -6.75 1.40 -8.87
CA GLN A 39 -6.67 0.05 -8.33
C GLN A 39 -5.45 -0.14 -7.42
N VAL A 40 -4.28 0.34 -7.85
CA VAL A 40 -3.04 0.27 -7.05
C VAL A 40 -3.19 0.98 -5.69
N ILE A 41 -3.80 2.16 -5.68
CA ILE A 41 -4.07 2.91 -4.44
C ILE A 41 -5.08 2.16 -3.57
N GLN A 42 -6.13 1.60 -4.17
CA GLN A 42 -7.17 0.88 -3.46
C GLN A 42 -6.62 -0.38 -2.77
N GLU A 43 -5.86 -1.21 -3.48
CA GLU A 43 -5.21 -2.41 -2.92
C GLU A 43 -4.24 -2.07 -1.78
N GLY A 44 -3.49 -0.97 -1.95
CA GLY A 44 -2.64 -0.42 -0.90
C GLY A 44 -3.43 -0.02 0.35
N ALA A 45 -4.51 0.74 0.18
CA ALA A 45 -5.35 1.23 1.27
C ALA A 45 -6.09 0.10 2.00
N GLU A 46 -6.60 -0.89 1.28
CA GLU A 46 -7.21 -2.09 1.86
C GLU A 46 -6.19 -2.88 2.69
N GLY A 47 -4.94 -2.99 2.21
CA GLY A 47 -3.84 -3.57 2.99
C GLY A 47 -3.59 -2.84 4.31
N VAL A 48 -3.63 -1.51 4.30
CA VAL A 48 -3.49 -0.67 5.52
C VAL A 48 -4.66 -0.90 6.47
N ALA A 49 -5.90 -0.88 5.97
CA ALA A 49 -7.09 -1.12 6.77
C ALA A 49 -7.06 -2.51 7.42
N MET A 50 -6.68 -3.55 6.67
CA MET A 50 -6.49 -4.90 7.20
C MET A 50 -5.39 -4.96 8.27
N ARG A 51 -4.26 -4.28 8.04
CA ARG A 51 -3.13 -4.28 8.98
C ARG A 51 -3.42 -3.51 10.27
N GLY A 52 -4.09 -2.37 10.16
CA GLY A 52 -4.35 -1.45 11.27
C GLY A 52 -5.74 -1.59 11.89
N GLN A 53 -6.61 -2.45 11.35
CA GLN A 53 -8.03 -2.58 11.73
C GLN A 53 -8.80 -1.23 11.69
N GLY A 54 -8.34 -0.32 10.82
CA GLY A 54 -8.90 1.02 10.68
C GLY A 54 -10.18 1.01 9.82
N ARG A 55 -11.09 1.94 10.11
CA ARG A 55 -12.31 2.23 9.33
C ARG A 55 -12.37 3.70 8.97
N ALA A 56 -13.17 4.05 7.96
CA ALA A 56 -13.51 5.44 7.68
C ALA A 56 -14.11 6.09 8.93
N GLY A 57 -13.69 7.33 9.21
CA GLY A 57 -14.11 8.12 10.35
C GLY A 57 -15.46 8.78 10.16
#